data_AF-A0A553PQ01-F1
#
_entry.id   AF-A0A553PQ01-F1
#
_cell.length_a   1.000
_cell.length_b   1.000
_cell.length_c   1.000
_cell.angle_alpha   90.00
_cell.angle_beta   90.00
_cell.angle_gamma   90.00
#
_symmetry.space_group_name_H-M   'P 1'
#
loop_
_entity.id
_entity.type
_entity.pdbx_description
1 polymer ?
#
loop_
_entity_poly.entity_id
_entity_poly.type
_entity_poly.pdbx_seq_one_letter_code
_entity_poly.pdbx_strand_id
1 'polypeptide(L)'
;LTNIISATCLAFCAYYYSQAVTVRQALSRVGHELNITGRGNPDMLIFNRVPKVGSQTIMNLIGYLRAANDFDAFTSLDNMPEYSKDSETVFLPDAPMRQLTVDSLMKTQNKGKSFAFLKHQNFLNFSEFNESPPIYMNFVRHPVERVISWYYYVRAPWYQIEHDKFNQTSLRMSLSIRELKTSLEDCLKMNRRGCIFEKGMLLHSGAHAMSHVSQMSFFCGHDRICNQWEQPELHRRAKENVEKYFAVVGVLEDWEISLEVLEQYIPRFFAQARKVAQDNPDIKHVNKNIYKPKVSTAIRHWLAAKMPLEIDFFHFCRQRLYQQYLAHP
;
A
#
# COMPACT_ATOMS: atom_id res chain seq x y z
N LEU A 1 2.69 -55.46 -24.61
CA LEU A 1 3.31 -54.32 -23.90
C LEU A 1 2.77 -52.97 -24.37
N THR A 2 2.72 -52.68 -25.66
CA THR A 2 2.23 -51.41 -26.24
C THR A 2 0.80 -51.02 -25.84
N ASN A 3 -0.14 -51.98 -25.80
CA ASN A 3 -1.53 -51.71 -25.39
C ASN A 3 -1.68 -51.40 -23.88
N ILE A 4 -0.83 -52.00 -23.05
CA ILE A 4 -0.83 -51.76 -21.59
C ILE A 4 -0.23 -50.38 -21.30
N ILE A 5 0.86 -50.02 -21.98
CA ILE A 5 1.49 -48.69 -21.87
C ILE A 5 0.50 -47.58 -22.31
N SER A 6 -0.25 -47.81 -23.40
CA SER A 6 -1.28 -46.88 -23.88
C SER A 6 -2.44 -46.71 -22.89
N ALA A 7 -2.96 -47.81 -22.32
CA ALA A 7 -4.01 -47.75 -21.30
C ALA A 7 -3.56 -47.06 -20.01
N THR A 8 -2.33 -47.31 -19.57
CA THR A 8 -1.76 -46.60 -18.42
C THR A 8 -1.56 -45.11 -18.70
N CYS A 9 -1.08 -44.73 -19.89
CA CYS A 9 -0.96 -43.32 -20.28
C CYS A 9 -2.33 -42.62 -20.31
N LEU A 10 -3.37 -43.26 -20.87
CA LEU A 10 -4.73 -42.71 -20.87
C LEU A 10 -5.28 -42.55 -19.45
N ALA A 11 -5.04 -43.52 -18.56
CA ALA A 11 -5.44 -43.42 -17.16
C ALA A 11 -4.72 -42.28 -16.42
N PHE A 12 -3.41 -42.11 -16.63
CA PHE A 12 -2.66 -40.97 -16.09
C PHE A 12 -3.16 -39.64 -16.65
N CYS A 13 -3.39 -39.53 -17.96
CA CYS A 13 -3.94 -38.33 -18.58
C CYS A 13 -5.33 -37.98 -18.02
N ALA A 14 -6.22 -38.97 -17.87
CA ALA A 14 -7.53 -38.77 -17.28
C ALA A 14 -7.44 -38.34 -15.80
N TYR A 15 -6.52 -38.94 -15.03
CA TYR A 15 -6.27 -38.56 -13.64
C TYR A 15 -5.77 -37.11 -13.53
N TYR A 16 -4.72 -36.74 -14.27
CA TYR A 16 -4.19 -35.38 -14.26
C TYR A 16 -5.19 -34.35 -14.77
N TYR A 17 -5.98 -34.70 -15.80
CA TYR A 17 -7.08 -33.86 -16.27
C TYR A 17 -8.13 -33.63 -15.17
N SER A 18 -8.56 -34.70 -14.48
CA SER A 18 -9.50 -34.59 -13.36
C SER A 18 -8.93 -33.72 -12.24
N GLN A 19 -7.66 -33.90 -11.86
CA GLN A 19 -7.01 -33.05 -10.86
C GLN A 19 -6.95 -31.59 -11.32
N ALA A 20 -6.62 -31.32 -12.58
CA ALA A 20 -6.58 -29.97 -13.13
C ALA A 20 -7.97 -29.30 -13.10
N VAL A 21 -9.04 -30.04 -13.42
CA VAL A 21 -10.42 -29.53 -13.32
C VAL A 21 -10.77 -29.19 -11.87
N THR A 22 -10.46 -30.06 -10.91
CA THR A 22 -10.70 -29.81 -9.49
C THR A 22 -9.96 -28.58 -8.99
N VAL A 23 -8.68 -28.43 -9.36
CA VAL A 23 -7.89 -27.24 -9.02
C VAL A 23 -8.49 -25.98 -9.63
N ARG A 24 -8.91 -25.99 -10.90
CA ARG A 24 -9.55 -24.84 -11.55
C ARG A 24 -10.85 -24.43 -10.86
N GLN A 25 -11.68 -25.39 -10.45
CA GLN A 25 -12.92 -25.11 -9.72
C GLN A 25 -12.64 -24.50 -8.34
N ALA A 26 -11.64 -25.02 -7.62
CA ALA A 26 -11.21 -24.47 -6.33
C ALA A 26 -10.68 -23.04 -6.48
N LEU A 27 -9.84 -22.80 -7.48
CA LEU A 27 -9.31 -21.46 -7.81
C LEU A 27 -10.42 -20.49 -8.18
N SER A 28 -11.39 -20.89 -8.99
CA SER A 28 -12.53 -20.04 -9.35
C SER A 28 -13.37 -19.65 -8.13
N ARG A 29 -13.61 -20.58 -7.19
CA ARG A 29 -14.30 -20.28 -5.92
C ARG A 29 -13.51 -19.27 -5.08
N VAL A 30 -12.21 -19.49 -4.91
CA VAL A 30 -11.32 -18.54 -4.24
C VAL A 30 -11.41 -17.17 -4.92
N GLY A 31 -11.36 -17.11 -6.25
CA GLY A 31 -11.46 -15.85 -6.99
C GLY A 31 -12.73 -15.06 -6.68
N HIS A 32 -13.87 -15.75 -6.63
CA HIS A 32 -15.15 -15.16 -6.27
C HIS A 32 -15.20 -14.70 -4.80
N GLU A 33 -14.66 -15.50 -3.87
CA GLU A 33 -14.60 -15.14 -2.45
C GLU A 33 -13.69 -13.92 -2.19
N LEU A 34 -12.57 -13.84 -2.91
CA LEU A 34 -11.62 -12.73 -2.78
C LEU A 34 -12.08 -11.45 -3.48
N ASN A 35 -13.04 -11.54 -4.41
CA ASN A 35 -13.62 -10.37 -5.08
C ASN A 35 -14.69 -9.72 -4.19
N ILE A 36 -14.25 -8.76 -3.37
CA ILE A 36 -15.13 -8.04 -2.46
C ILE A 36 -15.73 -6.76 -3.07
N THR A 37 -15.44 -6.44 -4.33
CA THR A 37 -15.85 -5.15 -4.94
C THR A 37 -17.37 -4.98 -5.01
N GLY A 38 -18.13 -6.08 -5.11
CA GLY A 38 -19.59 -6.07 -5.08
C GLY A 38 -20.21 -5.69 -3.72
N ARG A 39 -19.41 -5.55 -2.66
CA ARG A 39 -19.88 -5.17 -1.31
C ARG A 39 -19.80 -3.67 -1.05
N GLY A 40 -19.12 -2.92 -1.91
CA GLY A 40 -18.89 -1.49 -1.76
C GLY A 40 -19.42 -0.68 -2.92
N ASN A 41 -19.16 0.63 -2.89
CA ASN A 41 -19.48 1.53 -3.98
C ASN A 41 -18.46 1.35 -5.13
N PRO A 42 -18.89 0.87 -6.31
CA PRO A 42 -17.99 0.63 -7.44
C PRO A 42 -17.44 1.91 -8.06
N ASP A 43 -18.01 3.08 -7.77
CA ASP A 43 -17.64 4.37 -8.36
C ASP A 43 -16.65 5.19 -7.51
N MET A 44 -16.28 4.71 -6.33
CA MET A 44 -15.33 5.38 -5.44
C MET A 44 -14.16 4.46 -5.11
N LEU A 45 -13.00 4.75 -5.69
CA LEU A 45 -11.74 4.08 -5.36
C LEU A 45 -10.96 4.91 -4.34
N ILE A 46 -10.52 4.31 -3.25
CA ILE A 46 -9.56 4.92 -2.33
C ILE A 46 -8.24 4.16 -2.40
N PHE A 47 -7.19 4.88 -2.76
CA PHE A 47 -5.81 4.44 -2.57
C PHE A 47 -5.23 5.22 -1.39
N ASN A 48 -5.29 4.64 -0.20
CA ASN A 48 -4.80 5.22 1.03
C ASN A 48 -3.29 4.96 1.18
N ARG A 49 -2.53 5.65 0.33
CA ARG A 49 -1.17 5.33 -0.10
C ARG A 49 -0.20 5.17 1.06
N VAL A 50 0.39 3.99 1.21
CA VAL A 50 1.60 3.82 2.04
C VAL A 50 2.79 4.53 1.36
N PRO A 51 3.70 5.19 2.10
CA PRO A 51 4.93 5.71 1.53
C PRO A 51 5.94 4.62 1.18
N LYS A 52 6.75 4.91 0.16
CA LYS A 52 7.91 4.09 -0.27
C LYS A 52 7.56 2.67 -0.75
N VAL A 53 6.29 2.42 -1.10
CA VAL A 53 5.79 1.20 -1.75
C VAL A 53 5.57 1.36 -3.27
N GLY A 54 6.14 2.41 -3.88
CA GLY A 54 5.88 2.74 -5.30
C GLY A 54 4.59 3.54 -5.53
N SER A 55 4.05 4.18 -4.49
CA SER A 55 2.78 4.91 -4.56
C SER A 55 2.77 6.05 -5.58
N GLN A 56 3.89 6.74 -5.82
CA GLN A 56 3.98 7.74 -6.88
C GLN A 56 3.91 7.14 -8.29
N THR A 57 4.52 5.97 -8.50
CA THR A 57 4.41 5.22 -9.76
C THR A 57 2.94 4.86 -10.04
N ILE A 58 2.22 4.37 -9.04
CA ILE A 58 0.78 4.08 -9.17
C ILE A 58 -0.04 5.35 -9.42
N MET A 59 0.27 6.47 -8.75
CA MET A 59 -0.42 7.74 -9.03
C MET A 59 -0.24 8.19 -10.47
N ASN A 60 0.98 8.10 -11.01
CA ASN A 60 1.24 8.46 -12.40
C ASN A 60 0.46 7.55 -13.35
N LEU A 61 0.46 6.24 -13.09
CA LEU A 61 -0.34 5.28 -13.85
C LEU A 61 -1.84 5.62 -13.81
N ILE A 62 -2.39 5.93 -12.64
CA ILE A 62 -3.78 6.39 -12.48
C ILE A 62 -4.02 7.69 -13.28
N GLY A 63 -3.04 8.58 -13.36
CA GLY A 63 -3.09 9.80 -14.16
C GLY A 63 -3.30 9.54 -15.66
N TYR A 64 -2.75 8.44 -16.20
CA TYR A 64 -3.03 7.98 -17.56
C TYR A 64 -4.37 7.24 -17.66
N LEU A 65 -4.65 6.34 -16.70
CA LEU A 65 -5.85 5.51 -16.71
C LEU A 65 -7.14 6.30 -16.55
N ARG A 66 -7.12 7.44 -15.86
CA ARG A 66 -8.30 8.31 -15.69
C ARG A 66 -8.90 8.77 -17.02
N ALA A 67 -8.05 9.00 -18.03
CA ALA A 67 -8.48 9.35 -19.37
C ALA A 67 -8.95 8.12 -20.16
N ALA A 68 -8.26 6.98 -20.00
CA ALA A 68 -8.61 5.74 -20.70
C ALA A 68 -9.92 5.11 -20.20
N ASN A 69 -10.23 5.26 -18.92
CA ASN A 69 -11.32 4.57 -18.23
C ASN A 69 -12.41 5.53 -17.70
N ASP A 70 -12.38 6.81 -18.12
CA ASP A 70 -13.36 7.87 -17.79
C ASP A 70 -13.71 8.01 -16.29
N PHE A 71 -12.71 8.39 -15.49
CA PHE A 71 -12.91 8.72 -14.08
C PHE A 71 -12.06 9.94 -13.67
N ASP A 72 -12.34 10.54 -12.52
CA ASP A 72 -11.54 11.64 -11.98
C ASP A 72 -10.54 11.15 -10.92
N ALA A 73 -9.40 11.82 -10.77
CA ALA A 73 -8.38 11.45 -9.79
C ALA A 73 -7.99 12.66 -8.93
N PHE A 74 -8.07 12.51 -7.61
CA PHE A 74 -7.87 13.59 -6.65
C PHE A 74 -6.86 13.20 -5.56
N THR A 75 -5.92 14.08 -5.26
CA THR A 75 -5.03 13.98 -4.08
C THR A 75 -5.52 14.82 -2.90
N SER A 76 -6.39 15.78 -3.19
CA SER A 76 -7.11 16.66 -2.26
C SER A 76 -8.42 17.07 -2.92
N LEU A 77 -9.44 17.40 -2.12
CA LEU A 77 -10.74 17.88 -2.61
C LEU A 77 -10.99 19.29 -2.06
N ASP A 78 -11.65 20.15 -2.83
CA ASP A 78 -11.87 21.55 -2.44
C ASP A 78 -12.67 21.68 -1.14
N ASN A 79 -13.62 20.76 -0.93
CA ASN A 79 -14.49 20.68 0.23
C ASN A 79 -13.87 19.91 1.42
N MET A 80 -12.61 19.44 1.31
CA MET A 80 -11.96 18.79 2.44
C MET A 80 -11.63 19.79 3.56
N PRO A 81 -11.71 19.36 4.82
CA PRO A 81 -11.24 20.14 5.97
C PRO A 81 -9.78 20.56 5.82
N GLU A 82 -9.40 21.69 6.43
CA GLU A 82 -8.06 22.27 6.28
C GLU A 82 -6.94 21.30 6.72
N TYR A 83 -7.11 20.60 7.84
CA TYR A 83 -6.16 19.58 8.31
C TYR A 83 -5.97 18.45 7.29
N SER A 84 -6.97 18.21 6.44
CA SER A 84 -6.96 17.18 5.40
C SER A 84 -6.35 17.67 4.09
N LYS A 85 -6.04 18.96 3.95
CA LYS A 85 -5.31 19.50 2.80
C LYS A 85 -3.80 19.27 2.92
N ASP A 86 -3.30 19.10 4.15
CA ASP A 86 -1.92 18.64 4.37
C ASP A 86 -1.79 17.16 3.97
N SER A 87 -0.86 16.88 3.07
CA SER A 87 -0.53 15.53 2.61
C SER A 87 0.08 14.64 3.68
N GLU A 88 0.53 15.21 4.81
CA GLU A 88 1.18 14.48 5.91
C GLU A 88 0.21 14.10 7.05
N THR A 89 -1.06 14.53 7.01
CA THR A 89 -2.07 14.15 8.01
C THR A 89 -2.55 12.72 7.79
N VAL A 90 -1.79 11.76 8.34
CA VAL A 90 -2.05 10.33 8.18
C VAL A 90 -3.08 9.78 9.18
N PHE A 91 -3.03 10.24 10.44
CA PHE A 91 -3.81 9.71 11.56
C PHE A 91 -4.80 10.74 12.08
N LEU A 92 -6.02 10.28 12.33
CA LEU A 92 -7.20 11.07 12.70
C LEU A 92 -7.91 10.40 13.89
N PRO A 93 -7.43 10.60 15.12
CA PRO A 93 -7.97 9.93 16.31
C PRO A 93 -9.41 10.37 16.61
N ASP A 94 -9.76 11.61 16.25
CA ASP A 94 -11.05 12.20 16.55
C ASP A 94 -12.12 11.77 15.54
N ALA A 95 -13.21 11.16 16.03
CA ALA A 95 -14.34 10.73 15.20
C ALA A 95 -14.97 11.87 14.37
N PRO A 96 -15.15 13.10 14.91
CA PRO A 96 -15.66 14.21 14.11
C PRO A 96 -14.78 14.56 12.91
N MET A 97 -13.45 14.43 13.02
CA MET A 97 -12.54 14.65 11.89
C MET A 97 -12.70 13.55 10.82
N ARG A 98 -12.85 12.30 11.26
CA ARG A 98 -13.12 11.18 10.35
C ARG A 98 -14.45 11.36 9.62
N GLN A 99 -15.51 11.75 10.32
CA GLN A 99 -16.83 12.05 9.73
C GLN A 99 -16.71 13.13 8.65
N LEU A 100 -16.10 14.29 8.96
CA LEU A 100 -15.95 15.37 7.97
C LEU A 100 -15.16 14.94 6.71
N THR A 101 -14.18 14.05 6.88
CA THR A 101 -13.43 13.48 5.77
C THR A 101 -14.30 12.56 4.92
N VAL A 102 -15.12 11.72 5.55
CA VAL A 102 -16.10 10.84 4.87
C VAL A 102 -17.17 11.67 4.15
N ASP A 103 -17.77 12.67 4.82
CA ASP A 103 -18.77 13.57 4.24
C ASP A 103 -18.23 14.27 2.98
N SER A 104 -16.95 14.64 2.99
CA SER A 104 -16.31 15.30 1.86
C SER A 104 -16.18 14.37 0.65
N LEU A 105 -15.90 13.08 0.89
CA LEU A 105 -15.82 12.04 -0.12
C LEU A 105 -17.23 11.72 -0.66
N MET A 106 -18.22 11.55 0.21
CA MET A 106 -19.61 11.30 -0.18
C MET A 106 -20.20 12.46 -0.99
N LYS A 107 -19.92 13.72 -0.60
CA LYS A 107 -20.33 14.90 -1.37
C LYS A 107 -19.72 14.92 -2.78
N THR A 108 -18.49 14.41 -2.93
CA THR A 108 -17.84 14.30 -4.25
C THR A 108 -18.48 13.18 -5.06
N GLN A 109 -18.71 12.02 -4.45
CA GLN A 109 -19.40 10.88 -5.05
C GLN A 109 -20.79 11.26 -5.59
N ASN A 110 -21.55 12.07 -4.84
CA ASN A 110 -22.91 12.49 -5.23
C ASN A 110 -22.95 13.40 -6.48
N LYS A 111 -21.80 13.81 -7.02
CA LYS A 111 -21.71 14.48 -8.33
C LYS A 111 -21.88 13.52 -9.51
N GLY A 112 -21.86 12.20 -9.27
CA GLY A 112 -22.25 11.18 -10.24
C GLY A 112 -21.15 10.66 -11.17
N LYS A 113 -19.91 11.15 -11.05
CA LYS A 113 -18.75 10.64 -11.81
C LYS A 113 -17.88 9.75 -10.93
N SER A 114 -17.45 8.60 -11.45
CA SER A 114 -16.52 7.72 -10.73
C SER A 114 -15.20 8.46 -10.46
N PHE A 115 -14.58 8.23 -9.30
CA PHE A 115 -13.32 8.88 -8.96
C PHE A 115 -12.39 8.04 -8.07
N ALA A 116 -11.11 8.34 -8.16
CA ALA A 116 -10.05 7.79 -7.32
C ALA A 116 -9.50 8.87 -6.37
N PHE A 117 -9.49 8.58 -5.07
CA PHE A 117 -8.90 9.43 -4.05
C PHE A 117 -7.56 8.86 -3.55
N LEU A 118 -6.50 9.67 -3.64
CA LEU A 118 -5.10 9.26 -3.59
C LEU A 118 -4.35 9.95 -2.44
N LYS A 119 -4.43 9.46 -1.21
CA LYS A 119 -3.91 10.20 -0.05
C LYS A 119 -3.09 9.33 0.92
N HIS A 120 -2.06 9.92 1.54
CA HIS A 120 -1.38 9.29 2.68
C HIS A 120 -2.28 9.39 3.91
N GLN A 121 -3.09 8.36 4.14
CA GLN A 121 -4.02 8.31 5.26
C GLN A 121 -4.23 6.87 5.73
N ASN A 122 -4.45 6.66 7.01
CA ASN A 122 -4.85 5.35 7.50
C ASN A 122 -6.26 5.00 6.97
N PHE A 123 -6.56 3.70 6.99
CA PHE A 123 -7.86 3.16 6.59
C PHE A 123 -9.02 3.83 7.36
N LEU A 124 -9.96 4.43 6.64
CA LEU A 124 -11.21 4.95 7.20
C LEU A 124 -12.33 3.93 7.04
N ASN A 125 -12.98 3.59 8.15
CA ASN A 125 -14.16 2.73 8.14
C ASN A 125 -15.43 3.55 7.88
N PHE A 126 -15.93 3.55 6.65
CA PHE A 126 -17.15 4.29 6.28
C PHE A 126 -18.39 3.77 7.01
N SER A 127 -18.42 2.49 7.36
CA SER A 127 -19.51 1.89 8.12
C SER A 127 -19.62 2.45 9.55
N GLU A 128 -18.55 3.07 10.09
CA GLU A 128 -18.62 3.82 11.37
C GLU A 128 -19.65 4.96 11.28
N PHE A 129 -19.88 5.49 10.07
CA PHE A 129 -20.71 6.67 9.81
C PHE A 129 -21.94 6.35 8.97
N ASN A 130 -22.36 5.08 8.96
CA ASN A 130 -23.49 4.56 8.17
C ASN A 130 -23.37 4.79 6.65
N GLU A 131 -22.14 4.93 6.14
CA GLU A 131 -21.90 5.11 4.72
C GLU A 131 -21.44 3.83 4.03
N SER A 132 -21.77 3.72 2.75
CA SER A 132 -21.34 2.60 1.93
C SER A 132 -19.82 2.64 1.75
N PRO A 133 -19.10 1.53 2.00
CA PRO A 133 -17.65 1.53 1.87
C PRO A 133 -17.22 1.69 0.40
N PRO A 134 -16.14 2.44 0.13
CA PRO A 134 -15.53 2.49 -1.21
C PRO A 134 -14.81 1.19 -1.54
N ILE A 135 -14.35 1.08 -2.78
CA ILE A 135 -13.30 0.12 -3.13
C ILE A 135 -11.98 0.64 -2.55
N TYR A 136 -11.40 -0.05 -1.57
CA TYR A 136 -10.03 0.23 -1.14
C TYR A 136 -9.02 -0.57 -1.96
N MET A 137 -7.90 0.07 -2.26
CA MET A 137 -6.70 -0.59 -2.75
C MET A 137 -5.46 -0.08 -2.00
N ASN A 138 -4.38 -0.85 -2.03
CA ASN A 138 -3.08 -0.37 -1.57
C ASN A 138 -1.92 -1.13 -2.20
N PHE A 139 -0.70 -0.75 -1.81
CA PHE A 139 0.52 -1.49 -2.11
C PHE A 139 1.33 -1.68 -0.83
N VAL A 140 2.03 -2.81 -0.73
CA VAL A 140 3.03 -3.09 0.29
C VAL A 140 4.41 -3.29 -0.33
N ARG A 141 5.42 -3.21 0.52
CA ARG A 141 6.82 -3.49 0.18
C ARG A 141 7.45 -4.27 1.32
N HIS A 142 8.51 -5.02 1.05
CA HIS A 142 9.28 -5.65 2.12
C HIS A 142 9.65 -4.60 3.20
N PRO A 143 9.27 -4.80 4.48
CA PRO A 143 9.37 -3.78 5.52
C PRO A 143 10.77 -3.20 5.70
N VAL A 144 11.79 -4.07 5.70
CA VAL A 144 13.20 -3.65 5.80
C VAL A 144 13.60 -2.71 4.66
N GLU A 145 13.25 -3.05 3.40
CA GLU A 145 13.58 -2.20 2.26
C GLU A 145 12.84 -0.87 2.30
N ARG A 146 11.61 -0.88 2.82
CA ARG A 146 10.79 0.32 2.98
C ARG A 146 11.39 1.26 4.02
N VAL A 147 11.80 0.75 5.19
CA VAL A 147 12.49 1.52 6.25
C VAL A 147 13.79 2.10 5.73
N ILE A 148 14.64 1.30 5.07
CA ILE A 148 15.88 1.79 4.47
C ILE A 148 15.57 2.88 3.43
N SER A 149 14.56 2.66 2.58
CA SER A 149 14.17 3.63 1.56
C SER A 149 13.66 4.94 2.16
N TRP A 150 12.92 4.88 3.26
CA TRP A 150 12.42 6.06 3.98
C TRP A 150 13.57 6.82 4.64
N TYR A 151 14.45 6.11 5.34
CA TYR A 151 15.59 6.67 6.07
C TYR A 151 16.45 7.60 5.20
N TYR A 152 16.83 7.13 4.01
CA TYR A 152 17.63 7.90 3.06
C TYR A 152 16.81 8.91 2.26
N TYR A 153 15.51 8.65 2.04
CA TYR A 153 14.63 9.59 1.34
C TYR A 153 14.46 10.88 2.15
N VAL A 154 14.15 10.78 3.44
CA VAL A 154 13.96 11.96 4.27
C VAL A 154 15.27 12.70 4.56
N ARG A 155 16.44 12.13 4.26
CA ARG A 155 17.75 12.79 4.42
C ARG A 155 18.30 13.35 3.12
N ALA A 156 17.59 13.14 2.01
CA ALA A 156 17.98 13.64 0.72
C ALA A 156 17.98 15.18 0.70
N PRO A 157 18.99 15.83 0.08
CA PRO A 157 19.03 17.29 -0.05
C PRO A 157 17.76 17.87 -0.70
N TRP A 158 17.27 17.24 -1.76
CA TRP A 158 16.07 17.72 -2.46
C TRP A 158 14.82 17.62 -1.59
N TYR A 159 14.67 16.55 -0.78
CA TYR A 159 13.56 16.45 0.17
C TYR A 159 13.61 17.54 1.25
N GLN A 160 14.81 17.93 1.66
CA GLN A 160 15.01 18.95 2.70
C GLN A 160 14.87 20.39 2.19
N ILE A 161 15.13 20.64 0.89
CA ILE A 161 15.27 22.00 0.32
C ILE A 161 14.21 22.34 -0.75
N GLU A 162 13.75 21.39 -1.58
CA GLU A 162 12.89 21.69 -2.76
C GLU A 162 11.50 22.27 -2.41
N HIS A 163 11.05 22.19 -1.16
CA HIS A 163 9.77 22.74 -0.74
C HIS A 163 9.84 24.14 -0.14
N ASP A 164 11.01 24.80 -0.24
CA ASP A 164 11.14 26.18 0.19
C ASP A 164 10.46 27.16 -0.79
N LYS A 165 9.12 27.15 -0.77
CA LYS A 165 8.29 28.13 -1.49
C LYS A 165 8.45 29.56 -0.94
N PHE A 166 9.18 29.75 0.17
CA PHE A 166 9.23 30.98 0.94
C PHE A 166 10.65 31.52 1.18
N ASN A 167 11.68 31.01 0.50
CA ASN A 167 13.09 31.39 0.72
C ASN A 167 13.57 31.25 2.20
N GLN A 168 12.96 30.35 2.95
CA GLN A 168 13.40 29.93 4.27
C GLN A 168 14.59 28.95 4.17
N THR A 169 15.76 29.38 4.67
CA THR A 169 16.95 28.53 4.85
C THR A 169 16.78 27.40 5.89
N SER A 170 15.56 27.06 6.29
CA SER A 170 15.24 26.06 7.31
C SER A 170 15.04 24.69 6.68
N LEU A 171 15.62 23.66 7.31
CA LEU A 171 15.45 22.27 6.90
C LEU A 171 14.04 21.78 7.25
N ARG A 172 13.41 21.00 6.36
CA ARG A 172 12.08 20.40 6.60
C ARG A 172 12.03 19.57 7.88
N MET A 173 13.13 18.87 8.20
CA MET A 173 13.29 18.19 9.47
C MET A 173 14.21 18.99 10.38
N SER A 174 13.90 19.01 11.69
CA SER A 174 14.83 19.49 12.73
C SER A 174 16.00 18.50 12.92
N LEU A 175 16.81 18.33 11.88
CA LEU A 175 18.04 17.55 11.86
C LEU A 175 19.21 18.49 11.55
N SER A 176 20.31 18.34 12.29
CA SER A 176 21.58 18.97 11.94
C SER A 176 22.16 18.39 10.64
N ILE A 177 23.05 19.14 9.98
CA ILE A 177 23.81 18.63 8.81
C ILE A 177 24.55 17.33 9.14
N ARG A 178 25.07 17.19 10.37
CA ARG A 178 25.70 15.95 10.82
C ARG A 178 24.72 14.78 10.85
N GLU A 179 23.49 15.00 11.32
CA GLU A 179 22.45 13.97 11.39
C GLU A 179 21.89 13.58 10.01
N LEU A 180 21.87 14.51 9.05
CA LEU A 180 21.54 14.22 7.66
C LEU A 180 22.58 13.31 6.99
N LYS A 181 23.86 13.47 7.35
CA LYS A 181 24.99 12.68 6.81
C LYS A 181 25.23 11.35 7.54
N THR A 182 24.59 11.14 8.70
CA THR A 182 24.73 9.89 9.45
C THR A 182 24.24 8.69 8.62
N SER A 183 25.04 7.62 8.57
CA SER A 183 24.62 6.38 7.92
C SER A 183 23.52 5.68 8.72
N LEU A 184 22.72 4.82 8.07
CA LEU A 184 21.71 4.03 8.79
C LEU A 184 22.35 3.17 9.89
N GLU A 185 23.51 2.57 9.61
CA GLU A 185 24.23 1.73 10.57
C GLU A 185 24.68 2.52 11.80
N ASP A 186 25.25 3.70 11.61
CA ASP A 186 25.66 4.56 12.73
C ASP A 186 24.46 5.04 13.53
N CYS A 187 23.35 5.35 12.85
CA CYS A 187 22.11 5.76 13.49
C CYS A 187 21.54 4.68 14.41
N LEU A 188 21.57 3.42 13.94
CA LEU A 188 21.17 2.24 14.70
C LEU A 188 22.11 1.99 15.89
N LYS A 189 23.43 1.99 15.67
CA LYS A 189 24.43 1.77 16.72
C LYS A 189 24.36 2.81 17.83
N MET A 190 24.14 4.07 17.47
CA MET A 190 24.06 5.18 18.41
C MET A 190 22.67 5.33 19.04
N ASN A 191 21.70 4.46 18.68
CA ASN A 191 20.30 4.54 19.10
C ASN A 191 19.72 5.95 18.94
N ARG A 192 20.05 6.62 17.82
CA ARG A 192 19.62 7.99 17.59
C ARG A 192 18.12 8.02 17.30
N ARG A 193 17.51 9.16 17.63
CA ARG A 193 16.14 9.42 17.24
C ARG A 193 16.01 9.18 15.71
N GLY A 194 15.02 8.40 15.31
CA GLY A 194 14.65 8.14 13.91
C GLY A 194 15.10 6.77 13.40
N CYS A 195 15.79 6.01 14.26
CA CYS A 195 16.25 4.64 14.04
C CYS A 195 15.92 3.73 15.23
N ILE A 196 14.91 4.09 16.01
CA ILE A 196 14.47 3.33 17.19
C ILE A 196 13.25 2.51 16.79
N PHE A 197 13.32 1.20 16.99
CA PHE A 197 12.29 0.23 16.59
C PHE A 197 11.86 -0.61 17.79
N GLU A 198 11.37 0.06 18.84
CA GLU A 198 10.94 -0.60 20.07
C GLU A 198 9.41 -0.77 20.09
N LYS A 199 8.96 -1.92 20.58
CA LYS A 199 7.55 -2.28 20.63
C LYS A 199 6.77 -1.27 21.46
N GLY A 200 5.58 -0.90 20.99
CA GLY A 200 4.68 0.03 21.69
C GLY A 200 5.04 1.51 21.52
N MET A 201 6.11 1.85 20.81
CA MET A 201 6.38 3.23 20.43
C MET A 201 5.21 3.80 19.61
N LEU A 202 4.87 5.06 19.88
CA LEU A 202 3.82 5.76 19.16
C LEU A 202 4.29 6.10 17.75
N LEU A 203 3.48 5.78 16.75
CA LEU A 203 3.82 5.99 15.33
C LEU A 203 3.62 7.44 14.90
N HIS A 204 2.59 8.11 15.42
CA HIS A 204 2.14 9.43 15.00
C HIS A 204 2.51 10.56 15.99
N SER A 205 3.51 10.36 16.88
CA SER A 205 3.91 11.40 17.86
C SER A 205 5.43 11.55 18.00
N GLY A 206 5.88 12.78 18.32
CA GLY A 206 7.26 13.08 18.72
C GLY A 206 8.15 13.62 17.59
N ALA A 207 9.44 13.81 17.88
CA ALA A 207 10.43 14.40 16.97
C ALA A 207 10.63 13.61 15.66
N HIS A 208 10.10 12.39 15.59
CA HIS A 208 9.95 11.60 14.37
C HIS A 208 8.53 11.07 14.30
N ALA A 209 7.67 11.76 13.57
CA ALA A 209 6.43 11.19 13.05
C ALA A 209 6.77 9.97 12.17
N MET A 210 7.00 8.83 12.83
CA MET A 210 7.22 7.51 12.25
C MET A 210 5.91 6.93 11.70
N SER A 211 4.93 7.79 11.36
CA SER A 211 3.66 7.44 10.75
C SER A 211 3.88 6.56 9.52
N HIS A 212 4.94 6.89 8.80
CA HIS A 212 5.38 6.28 7.57
C HIS A 212 6.29 5.07 7.77
N VAL A 213 6.64 4.72 9.01
CA VAL A 213 7.51 3.57 9.34
C VAL A 213 6.71 2.28 9.46
N SER A 214 5.44 2.32 9.85
CA SER A 214 4.56 1.15 9.78
C SER A 214 3.77 1.16 8.49
N GLN A 215 3.70 0.04 7.77
CA GLN A 215 2.72 -0.09 6.68
C GLN A 215 1.44 -0.69 7.22
N MET A 216 1.50 -1.57 8.22
CA MET A 216 0.33 -2.14 8.87
C MET A 216 -0.62 -1.08 9.45
N SER A 217 -0.11 0.03 9.99
CA SER A 217 -0.94 1.13 10.53
C SER A 217 -1.90 1.70 9.49
N PHE A 218 -1.48 1.80 8.23
CA PHE A 218 -2.32 2.27 7.12
C PHE A 218 -3.51 1.36 6.85
N PHE A 219 -3.42 0.07 7.20
CA PHE A 219 -4.52 -0.90 7.06
C PHE A 219 -5.33 -1.04 8.36
N CYS A 220 -4.71 -0.84 9.53
CA CYS A 220 -5.37 -0.95 10.83
C CYS A 220 -6.41 0.17 11.05
N GLY A 221 -6.07 1.41 10.68
CA GLY A 221 -6.98 2.55 10.79
C GLY A 221 -6.59 3.54 11.89
N HIS A 222 -7.60 4.08 12.58
CA HIS A 222 -7.47 5.27 13.43
C HIS A 222 -7.58 5.01 14.94
N ASP A 223 -7.67 3.75 15.35
CA ASP A 223 -7.70 3.37 16.77
C ASP A 223 -6.34 3.65 17.44
N ARG A 224 -6.35 3.91 18.75
CA ARG A 224 -5.13 4.07 19.56
C ARG A 224 -4.17 2.89 19.40
N ILE A 225 -4.67 1.67 19.29
CA ILE A 225 -3.82 0.48 19.09
C ILE A 225 -3.13 0.48 17.73
N CYS A 226 -3.75 1.09 16.72
CA CYS A 226 -3.18 1.25 15.38
C CYS A 226 -2.04 2.28 15.33
N ASN A 227 -1.87 3.08 16.39
CA ASN A 227 -0.81 4.05 16.56
C ASN A 227 0.38 3.50 17.37
N GLN A 228 0.49 2.18 17.56
CA GLN A 228 1.55 1.57 18.36
C GLN A 228 2.37 0.56 17.55
N TRP A 229 3.68 0.75 17.50
CA TRP A 229 4.61 -0.09 16.76
C TRP A 229 4.57 -1.56 17.21
N GLU A 230 4.55 -2.48 16.24
CA GLU A 230 4.71 -3.93 16.45
C GLU A 230 3.77 -4.52 17.52
N GLN A 231 2.48 -4.13 17.50
CA GLN A 231 1.46 -4.69 18.38
C GLN A 231 0.66 -5.83 17.72
N PRO A 232 0.41 -6.96 18.43
CA PRO A 232 -0.37 -8.08 17.91
C PRO A 232 -1.79 -7.69 17.49
N GLU A 233 -2.44 -6.79 18.23
CA GLU A 233 -3.80 -6.34 17.90
C GLU A 233 -3.83 -5.42 16.67
N LEU A 234 -2.80 -4.59 16.48
CA LEU A 234 -2.62 -3.82 15.24
C LEU A 234 -2.51 -4.77 14.05
N HIS A 235 -1.64 -5.78 14.17
CA HIS A 235 -1.44 -6.81 13.16
C HIS A 235 -2.72 -7.56 12.80
N ARG A 236 -3.47 -8.03 13.80
CA ARG A 236 -4.74 -8.73 13.60
C ARG A 236 -5.75 -7.86 12.86
N ARG A 237 -5.99 -6.63 13.33
CA ARG A 237 -6.94 -5.69 12.70
C ARG A 237 -6.53 -5.31 11.28
N ALA A 238 -5.24 -5.11 11.03
CA ALA A 238 -4.72 -4.82 9.70
C ALA A 238 -5.06 -5.96 8.71
N LYS A 239 -4.84 -7.22 9.10
CA LYS A 239 -5.20 -8.38 8.25
C LYS A 239 -6.71 -8.48 8.02
N GLU A 240 -7.50 -8.35 9.09
CA GLU A 240 -8.98 -8.38 8.99
C GLU A 240 -9.51 -7.29 8.08
N ASN A 241 -8.97 -6.07 8.17
CA ASN A 241 -9.37 -4.99 7.29
C ASN A 241 -8.97 -5.27 5.84
N VAL A 242 -7.79 -5.85 5.58
CA VAL A 242 -7.38 -6.27 4.23
C VAL A 242 -8.37 -7.26 3.63
N GLU A 243 -8.82 -8.25 4.39
CA GLU A 243 -9.80 -9.24 3.90
C GLU A 243 -11.17 -8.63 3.67
N LYS A 244 -11.59 -7.72 4.56
CA LYS A 244 -12.95 -7.18 4.56
C LYS A 244 -13.15 -6.02 3.58
N TYR A 245 -12.15 -5.15 3.43
CA TYR A 245 -12.32 -3.85 2.76
C TYR A 245 -11.39 -3.62 1.57
N PHE A 246 -10.22 -4.27 1.50
CA PHE A 246 -9.27 -4.05 0.42
C PHE A 246 -9.48 -5.02 -0.74
N ALA A 247 -9.91 -4.48 -1.88
CA ALA A 247 -10.13 -5.25 -3.10
C ALA A 247 -8.82 -5.82 -3.64
N VAL A 248 -7.76 -5.02 -3.69
CA VAL A 248 -6.42 -5.45 -4.07
C VAL A 248 -5.37 -4.78 -3.21
N VAL A 249 -4.43 -5.57 -2.69
CA VAL A 249 -3.20 -5.07 -2.07
C VAL A 249 -2.01 -5.58 -2.90
N GLY A 250 -1.48 -4.71 -3.75
CA GLY A 250 -0.34 -5.02 -4.60
C GLY A 250 0.97 -5.13 -3.82
N VAL A 251 1.97 -5.74 -4.44
CA VAL A 251 3.33 -5.89 -3.90
C VAL A 251 4.30 -5.22 -4.84
N LEU A 252 5.09 -4.26 -4.34
CA LEU A 252 6.03 -3.52 -5.17
C LEU A 252 7.05 -4.44 -5.87
N GLU A 253 7.53 -5.45 -5.15
CA GLU A 253 8.47 -6.45 -5.65
C GLU A 253 7.88 -7.34 -6.75
N ASP A 254 6.55 -7.55 -6.77
CA ASP A 254 5.82 -8.37 -7.74
C ASP A 254 4.92 -7.47 -8.63
N TRP A 255 5.54 -6.45 -9.23
CA TRP A 255 4.83 -5.37 -9.92
C TRP A 255 3.92 -5.84 -11.06
N GLU A 256 4.41 -6.72 -11.94
CA GLU A 256 3.63 -7.17 -13.10
C GLU A 256 2.38 -7.96 -12.68
N ILE A 257 2.53 -8.84 -11.67
CA ILE A 257 1.40 -9.57 -11.06
C ILE A 257 0.42 -8.59 -10.40
N SER A 258 0.94 -7.57 -9.73
CA SER A 258 0.10 -6.55 -9.08
C SER A 258 -0.76 -5.79 -10.10
N LEU A 259 -0.20 -5.41 -11.25
CA LEU A 259 -0.95 -4.72 -12.30
C LEU A 259 -2.01 -5.63 -12.93
N GLU A 260 -1.70 -6.90 -13.14
CA GLU A 260 -2.64 -7.88 -13.66
C GLU A 260 -3.84 -8.11 -12.72
N VAL A 261 -3.58 -8.28 -11.43
CA VAL A 261 -4.66 -8.44 -10.44
C VAL A 261 -5.51 -7.15 -10.34
N LEU A 262 -4.90 -5.97 -10.44
CA LEU A 262 -5.65 -4.70 -10.48
C LEU A 262 -6.57 -4.61 -11.70
N GLU A 263 -6.08 -4.97 -12.89
CA GLU A 263 -6.89 -5.04 -14.12
C GLU A 263 -8.11 -5.95 -13.95
N GLN A 264 -7.92 -7.12 -13.33
CA GLN A 264 -8.94 -8.15 -13.18
C GLN A 264 -9.99 -7.79 -12.12
N TYR A 265 -9.56 -7.30 -10.95
CA TYR A 265 -10.44 -7.10 -9.80
C TYR A 265 -11.04 -5.69 -9.73
N ILE A 266 -10.39 -4.69 -10.32
CA ILE A 266 -10.84 -3.28 -10.29
C ILE A 266 -10.83 -2.68 -11.72
N PRO A 267 -11.48 -3.32 -12.71
CA PRO A 267 -11.35 -2.95 -14.13
C PRO A 267 -11.85 -1.54 -14.44
N ARG A 268 -12.85 -1.02 -13.70
CA ARG A 268 -13.33 0.37 -13.88
C ARG A 268 -12.22 1.41 -13.76
N PHE A 269 -11.24 1.16 -12.89
CA PHE A 269 -10.14 2.09 -12.67
C PHE A 269 -8.84 1.62 -13.35
N PHE A 270 -8.64 0.32 -13.49
CA PHE A 270 -7.37 -0.27 -13.92
C PHE A 270 -7.42 -1.06 -15.22
N ALA A 271 -8.51 -1.06 -16.00
CA ALA A 271 -8.50 -1.66 -17.33
C ALA A 271 -7.32 -1.10 -18.15
N GLN A 272 -6.57 -2.00 -18.79
CA GLN A 272 -5.37 -1.70 -19.59
C GLN A 272 -4.16 -1.17 -18.80
N ALA A 273 -4.12 -1.28 -17.47
CA ALA A 273 -2.98 -0.84 -16.65
C ALA A 273 -1.61 -1.37 -17.10
N ARG A 274 -1.50 -2.65 -17.48
CA ARG A 274 -0.27 -3.28 -17.98
C ARG A 274 0.16 -2.66 -19.29
N LYS A 275 -0.77 -2.53 -20.24
CA LYS A 275 -0.50 -1.90 -21.54
C LYS A 275 -0.02 -0.47 -21.35
N VAL A 276 -0.74 0.33 -20.57
CA VAL A 276 -0.34 1.71 -20.26
C VAL A 276 1.04 1.77 -19.59
N ALA A 277 1.34 0.86 -18.66
CA ALA A 277 2.64 0.80 -18.01
C ALA A 277 3.79 0.37 -18.94
N GLN A 278 3.51 -0.46 -19.95
CA GLN A 278 4.47 -0.87 -20.97
C GLN A 278 4.72 0.25 -21.98
N ASP A 279 3.65 0.91 -22.45
CA ASP A 279 3.72 2.00 -23.43
C ASP A 279 4.36 3.28 -22.85
N ASN A 280 4.36 3.43 -21.52
CA ASN A 280 4.87 4.61 -20.82
C ASN A 280 5.94 4.21 -19.77
N PRO A 281 7.15 3.80 -20.20
CA PRO A 281 8.18 3.30 -19.28
C PRO A 281 8.59 4.33 -18.23
N ASP A 282 8.49 5.62 -18.53
CA ASP A 282 8.82 6.74 -17.63
C ASP A 282 8.01 6.74 -16.33
N ILE A 283 6.85 6.07 -16.28
CA ILE A 283 6.06 5.86 -15.06
C ILE A 283 6.91 5.22 -13.94
N LYS A 284 7.83 4.29 -14.29
CA LYS A 284 8.70 3.58 -13.34
C LYS A 284 9.95 4.37 -12.93
N HIS A 285 10.26 5.50 -13.57
CA HIS A 285 11.50 6.27 -13.33
C HIS A 285 11.36 7.36 -12.26
N VAL A 286 10.22 7.41 -11.58
CA VAL A 286 9.89 8.46 -10.61
C VAL A 286 10.53 8.18 -9.24
N ASN A 287 11.16 9.19 -8.64
CA ASN A 287 11.69 9.18 -7.26
C ASN A 287 12.78 8.15 -6.94
N LYS A 288 13.70 7.88 -7.88
CA LYS A 288 14.93 7.13 -7.60
C LYS A 288 15.85 7.95 -6.69
N ASN A 289 16.05 7.48 -5.47
CA ASN A 289 17.04 8.07 -4.56
C ASN A 289 18.45 7.56 -4.91
N ILE A 290 19.19 8.34 -5.69
CA ILE A 290 20.58 8.02 -6.10
C ILE A 290 21.58 8.08 -4.93
N TYR A 291 21.17 8.61 -3.77
CA TYR A 291 21.98 8.76 -2.57
C TYR A 291 21.75 7.62 -1.57
N LYS A 292 20.97 6.58 -1.94
CA LYS A 292 20.78 5.38 -1.11
C LYS A 292 22.04 4.48 -1.21
N PRO A 293 22.90 4.40 -0.19
CA PRO A 293 24.04 3.50 -0.22
C PRO A 293 23.60 2.03 -0.12
N LYS A 294 24.51 1.12 -0.46
CA LYS A 294 24.32 -0.30 -0.17
C LYS A 294 24.35 -0.51 1.34
N VAL A 295 23.26 -1.07 1.88
CA VAL A 295 23.14 -1.47 3.29
C VAL A 295 23.54 -2.94 3.43
N SER A 296 24.39 -3.23 4.42
CA SER A 296 24.92 -4.57 4.71
C SER A 296 23.82 -5.56 5.10
N THR A 297 24.06 -6.84 4.82
CA THR A 297 23.13 -7.93 5.17
C THR A 297 22.90 -8.02 6.68
N ALA A 298 23.94 -7.78 7.49
CA ALA A 298 23.84 -7.76 8.95
C ALA A 298 22.81 -6.73 9.45
N ILE A 299 22.81 -5.52 8.89
CA ILE A 299 21.85 -4.47 9.25
C ILE A 299 20.44 -4.81 8.79
N ARG A 300 20.29 -5.44 7.62
CA ARG A 300 18.98 -5.92 7.14
C ARG A 300 18.41 -6.99 8.06
N HIS A 301 19.22 -7.96 8.49
CA HIS A 301 18.81 -8.99 9.45
C HIS A 301 18.46 -8.39 10.81
N TRP A 302 19.24 -7.42 11.29
CA TRP A 302 18.94 -6.72 12.54
C TRP A 302 17.59 -6.00 12.48
N LEU A 303 17.32 -5.29 11.38
CA LEU A 303 16.02 -4.64 11.17
C LEU A 303 14.89 -5.66 11.10
N ALA A 304 15.08 -6.75 10.36
CA ALA A 304 14.07 -7.80 10.24
C ALA A 304 13.67 -8.38 11.61
N ALA A 305 14.65 -8.61 12.49
CA ALA A 305 14.40 -9.08 13.85
C ALA A 305 13.62 -8.09 14.73
N LYS A 306 13.61 -6.79 14.38
CA LYS A 306 12.86 -5.73 15.07
C LYS A 306 11.46 -5.48 14.51
N MET A 307 11.07 -6.16 13.42
CA MET A 307 9.77 -5.95 12.76
C MET A 307 9.10 -7.26 12.28
N PRO A 308 9.00 -8.29 13.14
CA PRO A 308 8.46 -9.59 12.74
C PRO A 308 6.98 -9.50 12.29
N LEU A 309 6.15 -8.68 12.92
CA LEU A 309 4.73 -8.57 12.54
C LEU A 309 4.57 -7.83 11.21
N GLU A 310 5.35 -6.78 10.95
CA GLU A 310 5.37 -6.12 9.64
C GLU A 310 5.78 -7.07 8.51
N ILE A 311 6.72 -7.98 8.78
CA ILE A 311 7.16 -9.00 7.82
C ILE A 311 6.06 -10.03 7.58
N ASP A 312 5.42 -10.53 8.64
CA ASP A 312 4.30 -11.47 8.52
C ASP A 312 3.12 -10.84 7.76
N PHE A 313 2.79 -9.58 8.04
CA PHE A 313 1.77 -8.85 7.30
C PHE A 313 2.11 -8.67 5.82
N PHE A 314 3.37 -8.35 5.49
CA PHE A 314 3.82 -8.29 4.09
C PHE A 314 3.61 -9.64 3.38
N HIS A 315 4.02 -10.75 4.00
CA HIS A 315 3.85 -12.07 3.42
C HIS A 315 2.39 -12.47 3.28
N PHE A 316 1.54 -12.11 4.24
CA PHE A 316 0.09 -12.28 4.14
C PHE A 316 -0.50 -11.54 2.93
N CYS A 317 -0.17 -10.26 2.75
CA CYS A 317 -0.63 -9.48 1.58
C CYS A 317 -0.11 -10.09 0.27
N ARG A 318 1.17 -10.51 0.24
CA ARG A 318 1.76 -11.16 -0.93
C ARG A 318 1.05 -12.48 -1.25
N GLN A 319 0.81 -13.33 -0.26
CA GLN A 319 0.08 -14.59 -0.45
C GLN A 319 -1.33 -14.32 -1.01
N ARG A 320 -2.04 -13.34 -0.46
CA ARG A 320 -3.36 -12.92 -0.95
C ARG A 320 -3.32 -12.46 -2.40
N LEU A 321 -2.32 -11.66 -2.78
CA LEU A 321 -2.13 -11.22 -4.17
C LEU A 321 -1.95 -12.43 -5.12
N TYR A 322 -1.10 -13.39 -4.74
CA TYR A 322 -0.89 -14.60 -5.56
C TYR A 322 -2.13 -15.48 -5.62
N GLN A 323 -2.95 -15.55 -4.57
CA GLN A 323 -4.23 -16.25 -4.63
C GLN A 323 -5.17 -15.59 -5.64
N GLN A 324 -5.26 -14.25 -5.66
CA GLN A 324 -6.06 -13.53 -6.65
C GLN A 324 -5.55 -13.77 -8.07
N TYR A 325 -4.22 -13.69 -8.26
CA TYR A 325 -3.57 -13.93 -9.54
C TYR A 325 -3.85 -15.34 -10.08
N LEU A 326 -3.69 -16.36 -9.25
CA LEU A 326 -3.93 -17.76 -9.64
C LEU A 326 -5.41 -18.08 -9.82
N ALA A 327 -6.30 -17.33 -9.17
CA ALA A 327 -7.73 -17.53 -9.23
C ALA A 327 -8.39 -17.03 -10.53
N HIS A 328 -7.67 -16.24 -11.33
CA HIS A 328 -8.14 -15.71 -12.60
C HIS A 328 -7.33 -16.33 -13.76
N PRO A 329 -7.88 -17.33 -14.47
CA PRO A 329 -7.17 -18.09 -15.51
C PRO A 329 -7.01 -17.35 -16.84
#